data_AF-F9VR96-F1
#
_entry.id   AF-F9VR96-F1
#
_cell.length_a   1.000
_cell.length_b   1.000
_cell.length_c   1.000
_cell.angle_alpha   90.00
_cell.angle_beta   90.00
_cell.angle_gamma   90.00
#
_symmetry.space_group_name_H-M   'P 1'
#
loop_
_entity.id
_entity.type
_entity.pdbx_description
1 polymer ?
#
loop_
_entity_poly.entity_id
_entity_poly.type
_entity_poly.pdbx_seq_one_letter_code
_entity_poly.pdbx_strand_id
1 'polypeptide(L)' 'MSFTSPFPDVEIPEVSVHEFLFGSIADDELGRTALVDPKSGAVTSYRELITQIDAVAGWLASRGIGVGDVVG' A
#
# COMPACT_ATOMS: atom_id res chain seq x y z
N MET A 1 -0.65 34.05 -17.03
CA MET A 1 -0.46 34.06 -15.57
C MET A 1 -0.46 32.62 -15.09
N SER A 2 0.59 32.17 -14.42
CA SER A 2 0.65 30.85 -13.79
C SER A 2 0.06 30.94 -12.39
N PHE A 3 -0.91 30.08 -12.09
CA PHE A 3 -1.47 29.92 -10.76
C PHE A 3 -0.76 28.74 -10.11
N THR A 4 -0.28 28.92 -8.87
CA THR A 4 0.31 27.85 -8.08
C THR A 4 -0.58 27.52 -6.89
N SER A 5 -0.35 26.36 -6.28
CA SER A 5 -1.03 25.93 -5.06
C SER A 5 -0.87 26.98 -3.94
N PRO A 6 -1.92 27.25 -3.15
CA PRO A 6 -1.80 28.08 -1.94
C PRO A 6 -1.16 27.34 -0.77
N PHE A 7 -0.99 26.01 -0.88
CA PHE A 7 -0.35 25.18 0.13
C PHE A 7 1.16 25.14 -0.05
N PRO A 8 1.94 24.99 1.04
CA PRO A 8 3.38 24.85 0.95
C PRO A 8 3.78 23.62 0.15
N ASP A 9 4.99 23.66 -0.38
CA ASP A 9 5.60 22.51 -1.05
C ASP A 9 5.70 21.33 -0.06
N VAL A 10 5.43 20.13 -0.58
CA VAL A 10 5.51 18.90 0.20
C VAL A 10 6.83 18.19 -0.09
N GLU A 11 7.48 17.67 0.94
CA GLU A 11 8.63 16.80 0.77
C GLU A 11 8.15 15.41 0.30
N ILE A 12 8.73 14.91 -0.78
CA ILE A 12 8.44 13.57 -1.30
C ILE A 12 9.54 12.63 -0.80
N PRO A 13 9.22 11.69 0.10
CA PRO A 13 10.23 10.79 0.66
C PRO A 13 10.73 9.78 -0.38
N GLU A 14 12.01 9.42 -0.30
CA GLU A 14 12.67 8.42 -1.15
C GLU A 14 12.41 6.99 -0.66
N VAL A 15 11.13 6.62 -0.52
CA VAL A 15 10.69 5.30 -0.09
C VAL A 15 9.72 4.69 -1.11
N SER A 16 9.53 3.37 -1.05
CA SER A 16 8.51 2.73 -1.87
C SER A 16 7.10 3.19 -1.46
N VAL A 17 6.15 3.18 -2.39
CA VAL A 17 4.74 3.49 -2.07
C VAL A 17 4.19 2.54 -1.00
N HIS A 18 4.59 1.26 -1.03
CA HIS A 18 4.20 0.28 -0.02
C HIS A 18 4.67 0.70 1.39
N GLU A 19 5.95 1.05 1.51
CA GLU A 19 6.52 1.53 2.77
C GLU A 19 5.90 2.85 3.23
N PHE A 20 5.67 3.79 2.31
CA PHE A 20 5.00 5.06 2.62
C PHE A 20 3.59 4.85 3.19
N LEU A 21 2.82 3.90 2.63
CA LEU A 21 1.45 3.65 3.02
C LEU A 21 1.31 2.82 4.30
N PHE A 22 2.18 1.80 4.46
CA PHE A 22 1.99 0.78 5.50
C PHE A 22 3.09 0.75 6.55
N GLY A 23 4.26 1.35 6.28
CA GLY A 23 5.44 1.27 7.15
C GLY A 23 5.31 2.00 8.49
N SER A 24 4.33 2.89 8.63
CA SER A 24 4.09 3.69 9.84
C SER A 24 2.83 3.29 10.61
N ILE A 25 2.11 2.25 10.19
CA ILE A 25 0.89 1.79 10.87
C ILE A 25 1.26 1.18 12.22
N ALA A 26 0.67 1.71 13.30
CA ALA A 26 0.91 1.20 14.64
C ALA A 26 0.22 -0.15 14.88
N ASP A 27 0.77 -0.96 15.78
CA ASP A 27 0.27 -2.32 16.06
C ASP A 27 -1.20 -2.37 16.50
N ASP A 28 -1.65 -1.35 17.23
CA ASP A 28 -3.03 -1.19 17.68
C ASP A 28 -3.99 -0.77 16.55
N GLU A 29 -3.47 -0.20 15.47
CA GLU A 29 -4.24 0.16 14.28
C GLU A 29 -4.42 -0.99 13.30
N LEU A 30 -3.62 -2.05 13.41
CA LEU A 30 -3.65 -3.19 12.49
C LEU A 30 -5.00 -3.92 12.45
N GLY A 31 -5.81 -3.81 13.52
CA GLY A 31 -7.16 -4.36 13.57
C GLY A 31 -8.23 -3.54 12.85
N ARG A 32 -7.90 -2.32 12.38
CA ARG A 32 -8.85 -1.45 11.68
C ARG A 32 -9.20 -2.02 10.31
N THR A 33 -10.43 -1.80 9.87
CA THR A 33 -10.88 -2.14 8.52
C THR A 33 -10.13 -1.33 7.47
N ALA A 34 -9.47 -2.01 6.55
CA ALA A 34 -8.78 -1.42 5.40
C ALA A 34 -9.64 -1.46 4.12
N LEU A 35 -10.37 -2.57 3.91
CA LEU A 35 -11.19 -2.78 2.72
C LEU A 35 -12.50 -3.46 3.10
N VAL A 36 -13.58 -3.04 2.43
CA VAL A 36 -14.88 -3.72 2.46
C VAL A 36 -15.28 -4.04 1.03
N ASP A 37 -15.51 -5.31 0.72
CA ASP A 37 -16.09 -5.72 -0.55
C ASP A 37 -17.62 -5.55 -0.50
N PRO A 38 -18.21 -4.63 -1.29
CA PRO A 38 -19.64 -4.36 -1.24
C PRO A 38 -20.49 -5.52 -1.78
N LYS A 39 -19.94 -6.43 -2.59
CA LYS A 39 -20.71 -7.54 -3.15
C LYS A 39 -20.89 -8.68 -2.15
N SER A 40 -19.82 -9.05 -1.46
CA SER A 40 -19.82 -10.14 -0.48
C SER A 40 -20.06 -9.67 0.95
N GLY A 41 -19.82 -8.40 1.24
CA GLY A 41 -19.77 -7.87 2.60
C GLY A 41 -18.48 -8.25 3.34
N ALA A 42 -17.50 -8.87 2.67
CA ALA A 42 -16.25 -9.26 3.29
C ALA A 42 -15.48 -8.02 3.77
N VAL A 43 -14.98 -8.09 5.00
CA VAL A 43 -14.18 -7.04 5.63
C VAL A 43 -12.75 -7.55 5.76
N THR A 44 -11.80 -6.75 5.31
CA THR A 44 -10.36 -7.03 5.43
C THR A 44 -9.73 -5.96 6.30
N SER A 45 -9.09 -6.38 7.38
CA SER A 45 -8.30 -5.51 8.26
C SER A 45 -6.97 -5.12 7.63
N TYR A 46 -6.30 -4.09 8.16
CA TYR A 46 -4.95 -3.73 7.73
C TYR A 46 -3.96 -4.88 7.92
N ARG A 47 -4.05 -5.64 9.01
CA ARG A 47 -3.22 -6.83 9.24
C ARG A 47 -3.37 -7.86 8.13
N GLU A 48 -4.61 -8.19 7.78
CA GLU A 48 -4.91 -9.18 6.74
C GLU A 48 -4.46 -8.69 5.37
N LEU A 49 -4.71 -7.42 5.06
CA LEU A 49 -4.32 -6.81 3.80
C LEU A 49 -2.80 -6.85 3.60
N ILE A 50 -2.02 -6.40 4.59
CA ILE A 50 -0.55 -6.39 4.51
C ILE A 50 -0.02 -7.82 4.36
N THR A 51 -0.54 -8.76 5.15
CA THR A 51 -0.16 -10.18 5.06
C THR A 51 -0.41 -10.75 3.66
N GLN A 52 -1.54 -10.41 3.04
CA GLN A 52 -1.88 -10.84 1.68
C GLN A 52 -0.97 -10.19 0.63
N ILE A 53 -0.67 -8.90 0.77
CA ILE A 53 0.27 -8.18 -0.11
C ILE A 53 1.65 -8.84 -0.07
N ASP A 54 2.19 -9.08 1.12
CA ASP A 54 3.50 -9.71 1.30
C ASP A 54 3.52 -11.13 0.71
N ALA A 55 2.44 -11.89 0.86
CA ALA A 55 2.31 -13.22 0.26
C ALA A 55 2.34 -13.17 -1.27
N VAL A 56 1.62 -12.23 -1.89
CA VAL A 56 1.63 -12.03 -3.35
C VAL A 56 3.00 -11.58 -3.82
N ALA A 57 3.63 -10.62 -3.13
CA ALA A 57 4.97 -10.14 -3.44
C ALA A 57 6.02 -11.28 -3.38
N GLY A 58 5.98 -12.09 -2.32
CA GLY A 58 6.84 -13.27 -2.18
C GLY A 58 6.61 -14.29 -3.28
N TRP A 59 5.36 -14.51 -3.69
CA TRP A 59 5.05 -15.41 -4.81
C TRP A 59 5.54 -14.87 -6.16
N LEU A 60 5.42 -13.56 -6.42
CA LEU A 60 5.97 -12.94 -7.63
C LEU A 60 7.50 -13.05 -7.66
N ALA A 61 8.15 -12.74 -6.54
CA ALA A 61 9.60 -12.89 -6.40
C ALA A 61 10.05 -14.35 -6.62
N SER A 62 9.27 -15.33 -6.16
CA SER A 62 9.55 -16.76 -6.40
C SER A 62 9.55 -17.15 -7.89
N ARG A 63 8.94 -16.32 -8.74
CA ARG A 63 8.88 -16.48 -10.20
C ARG A 63 9.92 -15.64 -10.94
N GLY A 64 10.83 -15.00 -10.22
CA GLY A 64 11.90 -14.18 -10.79
C GLY A 64 11.46 -12.78 -11.21
N ILE A 65 10.26 -12.32 -10.80
CA ILE A 65 9.81 -10.95 -11.05
C ILE A 65 10.57 -9.99 -10.13
N GLY A 66 11.10 -8.92 -10.70
CA GLY A 66 11.92 -7.92 -10.01
C GLY A 66 11.65 -6.48 -10.47
N VAL A 67 12.55 -5.59 -10.07
CA VAL A 67 12.48 -4.16 -10.39
C VAL A 67 12.60 -3.96 -11.90
N GLY A 68 11.62 -3.28 -12.49
CA GLY A 68 11.55 -3.00 -13.93
C GLY A 68 10.63 -3.94 -14.70
N ASP A 69 10.19 -5.05 -14.09
CA ASP A 69 9.21 -5.95 -14.70
C ASP A 69 7.79 -5.38 -14.58
N VAL A 70 6.93 -5.75 -15.55
CA VAL A 70 5.52 -5.33 -15.60
C VAL A 70 4.64 -6.57 -15.51
N VAL A 71 3.65 -6.53 -14.61
CA VAL A 71 2.66 -7.60 -14.39
C VAL A 71 1.28 -7.08 -14.80
N GLY A 72 0.49 -7.90 -15.52
CA GLY A 72 -0.86 -7.54 -16.00
C GLY A 72 -1.76 -8.76 -16.21
#